data_AF-A0A1D6LJ16-F1
#
_entry.id   AF-A0A1D6LJ16-F1
#
_cell.length_a   1.000
_cell.length_b   1.000
_cell.length_c   1.000
_cell.angle_alpha   90.00
_cell.angle_beta   90.00
_cell.angle_gamma   90.00
#
_symmetry.space_group_name_H-M   'P 1'
#
loop_
_entity.id
_entity.type
_entity.pdbx_description
1 polymer ?
#
loop_
_entity_poly.entity_id
_entity_poly.type
_entity_poly.pdbx_seq_one_letter_code
_entity_poly.pdbx_strand_id
1 'polypeptide(L)'
;MGAVWHPECFRCHACSQPIYDYEFSMSGNHPYHKTCYKEQFHPKCDVCKQFIPTNMNGLIEYRAHPFWVQKYCPSHEMDGTPRCCSCERMEPRESKYVLLDDGRKLCLECLDSAVMDTNDCQPLYLEIQEFYEGLNMKVEQQVPLLLVERQALNEAMEGEKAGHHHLPETRGLCLSEEQTVSTILRPRMAGNKIMGMITEPYRLTRRCEVTAILILYGLPR
;
A
#
# COMPACT_ATOMS: atom_id res chain seq x y z
N MET A 1 34.96 8.57 37.69
CA MET A 1 33.73 8.70 38.50
C MET A 1 34.03 8.15 39.88
N GLY A 2 33.95 8.95 40.93
CA GLY A 2 34.42 8.60 42.28
C GLY A 2 33.59 9.26 43.38
N ALA A 3 32.27 9.37 43.18
CA ALA A 3 31.36 9.89 44.19
C ALA A 3 30.91 8.74 45.11
N VAL A 4 31.00 8.96 46.42
CA VAL A 4 30.57 8.02 47.45
C VAL A 4 29.15 8.42 47.87
N TRP A 5 28.22 7.47 47.83
CA TRP A 5 26.83 7.68 48.18
C TRP A 5 26.48 6.89 49.43
N HIS A 6 25.65 7.46 50.31
CA HIS A 6 25.00 6.65 51.33
C HIS A 6 24.10 5.60 50.64
N PRO A 7 24.09 4.33 51.09
CA PRO A 7 23.31 3.27 50.47
C PRO A 7 21.83 3.61 50.30
N GLU A 8 21.25 4.37 51.24
CA GLU A 8 19.85 4.78 51.18
C GLU A 8 19.58 5.98 50.26
N CYS A 9 20.60 6.77 49.93
CA CYS A 9 20.48 7.95 49.08
C CYS A 9 20.73 7.64 47.60
N PHE A 10 21.39 6.51 47.29
CA PHE A 10 21.60 6.06 45.92
C PHE A 10 20.33 5.35 45.40
N ARG A 11 19.39 6.14 44.87
CA ARG A 11 18.05 5.68 44.48
C ARG A 11 17.84 5.73 42.98
N CYS A 12 17.14 4.73 42.47
CA CYS A 12 16.71 4.69 41.08
C CYS A 12 15.73 5.82 40.79
N HIS A 13 16.00 6.60 39.75
CA HIS A 13 15.16 7.74 39.38
C HIS A 13 13.75 7.31 38.90
N ALA A 14 13.61 6.09 38.36
CA ALA A 14 12.32 5.59 37.87
C ALA A 14 11.36 5.15 38.98
N CYS A 15 11.84 4.39 39.97
CA CYS A 15 10.99 3.78 41.01
C CYS A 15 11.22 4.37 42.41
N SER A 16 12.18 5.28 42.56
CA SER A 16 12.59 5.91 43.82
C SER A 16 13.11 4.95 44.91
N GLN A 17 13.31 3.67 44.59
CA GLN A 17 13.87 2.67 45.52
C GLN A 17 15.41 2.71 45.51
N PRO A 18 16.08 2.40 46.63
CA PRO A 18 17.54 2.27 46.67
C PRO A 18 18.06 1.22 45.67
N ILE A 19 19.23 1.48 45.10
CA ILE A 19 19.94 0.54 44.23
C ILE A 19 21.02 -0.15 45.05
N TYR A 20 20.80 -1.43 45.35
CA TYR A 20 21.77 -2.30 46.03
C TYR A 20 22.57 -3.16 45.05
N ASP A 21 22.17 -3.18 43.77
CA ASP A 21 22.83 -3.97 42.73
C ASP A 21 24.25 -3.46 42.48
N TYR A 22 25.18 -4.38 42.25
CA TYR A 22 26.56 -4.03 41.89
C TYR A 22 26.65 -3.31 40.54
N GLU A 23 25.71 -3.58 39.64
CA GLU A 23 25.67 -2.98 38.31
C GLU A 23 24.35 -2.21 38.10
N PHE A 24 24.46 -0.96 37.65
CA PHE A 24 23.34 -0.07 37.40
C PHE A 24 23.52 0.67 36.07
N SER A 25 22.46 1.33 35.60
CA SER A 25 22.48 2.12 34.37
C SER A 25 22.37 3.60 34.67
N MET A 26 23.09 4.43 33.92
CA MET A 26 23.07 5.88 34.03
C MET A 26 22.42 6.50 32.79
N SER A 27 21.43 7.37 32.98
CA SER A 27 20.92 8.25 31.93
C SER A 27 21.27 9.69 32.30
N GLY A 28 22.26 10.28 31.63
CA GLY A 28 22.85 11.55 32.07
C GLY A 28 23.42 11.44 33.49
N ASN A 29 22.87 12.20 34.43
CA ASN A 29 23.27 12.20 35.85
C ASN A 29 22.34 11.39 36.76
N HIS A 30 21.36 10.66 36.22
CA HIS A 30 20.38 9.92 37.01
C HIS A 30 20.68 8.42 36.99
N PRO A 31 20.80 7.76 38.17
CA PRO A 31 20.98 6.32 38.26
C PRO A 31 19.64 5.58 38.17
N TYR A 32 19.65 4.39 37.57
CA TYR A 32 18.50 3.52 37.40
C TYR A 32 18.88 2.06 37.69
N HIS A 33 17.95 1.26 38.22
CA HIS A 33 18.06 -0.20 38.12
C HIS A 33 18.14 -0.60 36.64
N LYS A 34 18.90 -1.66 36.31
CA LYS A 34 19.00 -2.17 34.92
C LYS A 34 17.64 -2.46 34.31
N THR A 35 16.73 -3.06 35.08
CA THR A 35 15.36 -3.37 34.67
C THR A 35 14.54 -2.10 34.44
N CYS A 36 14.59 -1.14 35.37
CA CYS A 36 13.89 0.14 35.21
C CYS A 36 14.40 0.95 34.02
N TYR A 37 15.72 0.97 33.81
CA TYR A 37 16.31 1.60 32.64
C TYR A 37 15.82 0.93 31.35
N LYS A 38 15.82 -0.40 31.31
CA LYS A 38 15.30 -1.16 30.17
C LYS A 38 13.82 -0.82 29.90
N GLU A 39 12.97 -0.84 30.92
CA GLU A 39 11.54 -0.52 30.74
C GLU A 39 11.28 0.89 30.20
N GLN A 40 12.12 1.87 30.57
CA GLN A 40 11.93 3.25 30.13
C GLN A 40 12.56 3.57 28.78
N PHE A 41 13.75 3.04 28.49
CA PHE A 41 14.56 3.48 27.35
C PHE A 41 14.69 2.42 26.26
N HIS A 42 14.42 1.15 26.56
CA HIS A 42 14.53 0.09 25.56
C HIS A 42 13.29 0.09 24.66
N PRO A 43 13.46 0.23 23.33
CA PRO A 43 12.32 0.23 22.42
C PRO A 43 11.59 -1.11 22.44
N LYS A 44 10.25 -1.05 22.41
CA LYS A 44 9.35 -2.18 22.23
C LYS A 44 8.94 -2.26 20.76
N CYS A 45 8.73 -3.48 20.28
CA CYS A 45 8.26 -3.78 18.95
C CYS A 45 6.74 -3.57 18.88
N ASP A 46 6.26 -2.80 17.92
CA ASP A 46 4.83 -2.54 17.71
C ASP A 46 4.07 -3.75 17.14
N VAL A 47 4.80 -4.78 16.68
CA VAL A 47 4.24 -6.04 16.18
C VAL A 47 4.12 -7.07 17.31
N CYS A 48 5.24 -7.45 17.93
CA CYS A 48 5.25 -8.52 18.95
C CYS A 48 5.11 -8.04 20.39
N LYS A 49 5.12 -6.71 20.63
CA LYS A 49 5.01 -6.06 21.94
C LYS A 49 6.12 -6.38 22.94
N GLN A 50 7.17 -7.07 22.48
CA GLN A 50 8.37 -7.37 23.25
C GLN A 50 9.44 -6.31 23.03
N PHE A 51 10.41 -6.23 23.94
CA PHE A 51 11.63 -5.47 23.72
C PHE A 51 12.35 -5.97 22.47
N ILE A 52 12.78 -5.04 21.63
CA ILE A 52 13.53 -5.39 20.42
C ILE A 52 14.88 -5.99 20.85
N PRO A 53 15.29 -7.18 20.38
CA PRO A 53 16.54 -7.78 20.82
C PRO A 53 17.76 -6.97 20.36
N THR A 54 18.84 -7.00 21.13
CA THR A 54 20.15 -6.53 20.68
C THR A 54 20.79 -7.52 19.71
N ASN A 55 21.51 -7.02 18.70
CA ASN A 55 22.29 -7.86 17.80
C ASN A 55 23.56 -8.39 18.49
N MET A 56 24.38 -9.16 17.76
CA MET A 56 25.62 -9.76 18.30
C MET A 56 26.64 -8.73 18.81
N ASN A 57 26.56 -7.48 18.36
CA ASN A 57 27.43 -6.39 18.79
C ASN A 57 26.86 -5.63 20.00
N GLY A 58 25.73 -6.09 20.57
CA GLY A 58 25.06 -5.43 21.68
C GLY A 58 24.28 -4.16 21.29
N LEU A 59 24.13 -3.89 19.98
CA LEU A 59 23.38 -2.73 19.49
C LEU A 59 21.92 -3.09 19.25
N ILE A 60 21.03 -2.13 19.52
CA ILE A 60 19.60 -2.28 19.25
C ILE A 60 19.32 -1.84 17.82
N GLU A 61 18.97 -2.79 16.96
CA GLU A 61 18.59 -2.53 15.58
C GLU A 61 17.12 -2.86 15.36
N TYR A 62 16.37 -1.91 14.80
CA TYR A 62 14.96 -2.09 14.45
C TYR A 62 14.69 -1.57 13.06
N ARG A 63 13.60 -2.07 12.47
CA ARG A 63 13.03 -1.52 11.24
C ARG A 63 11.87 -0.60 11.61
N ALA A 64 11.59 0.35 10.75
CA ALA A 64 10.45 1.24 10.92
C ALA A 64 9.73 1.42 9.59
N HIS A 65 8.40 1.47 9.64
CA HIS A 65 7.63 1.88 8.48
C HIS A 65 7.95 3.35 8.12
N PRO A 66 8.26 3.69 6.86
CA PRO A 66 8.72 5.04 6.48
C PRO A 66 7.77 6.18 6.87
N PHE A 67 6.46 5.96 6.67
CA PHE A 67 5.44 6.95 6.96
C PHE A 67 4.91 6.89 8.41
N TRP A 68 4.40 5.72 8.84
CA TRP A 68 3.78 5.55 10.16
C TRP A 68 4.75 5.47 11.33
N VAL A 69 6.06 5.32 11.07
CA VAL A 69 7.09 5.14 12.09
C VAL A 69 6.81 3.96 13.03
N GLN A 70 6.04 2.96 12.56
CA GLN A 70 5.79 1.71 13.28
C GLN A 70 7.12 0.96 13.42
N LYS A 71 7.64 0.81 14.64
CA LYS A 71 8.94 0.20 14.93
C LYS A 71 8.76 -1.28 15.18
N TYR A 72 9.58 -2.12 14.55
CA TYR A 72 9.46 -3.56 14.70
C TYR A 72 10.80 -4.29 14.61
N CYS A 73 10.81 -5.51 15.14
CA CYS A 73 11.95 -6.40 15.08
C CYS A 73 12.31 -6.73 13.62
N PRO A 74 13.60 -6.71 13.23
CA PRO A 74 14.00 -7.08 11.87
C PRO A 74 13.57 -8.48 11.44
N SER A 75 13.34 -9.40 12.38
CA SER A 75 12.84 -10.75 12.11
C SER A 75 11.46 -10.76 11.44
N HIS A 76 10.64 -9.74 11.66
CA HIS A 76 9.29 -9.68 11.07
C HIS A 76 9.30 -9.51 9.54
N GLU A 77 10.42 -9.09 8.94
CA GLU A 77 10.56 -9.06 7.48
C GLU A 77 10.58 -10.46 6.86
N MET A 78 10.94 -11.49 7.65
CA MET A 78 11.19 -12.84 7.15
C MET A 78 10.29 -13.90 7.77
N ASP A 79 9.53 -13.57 8.83
CA ASP A 79 8.69 -14.53 9.55
C ASP A 79 7.26 -14.69 8.99
N GLY A 80 6.96 -13.98 7.90
CA GLY A 80 5.64 -14.01 7.27
C GLY A 80 4.60 -13.15 7.99
N THR A 81 5.00 -12.24 8.88
CA THR A 81 4.09 -11.24 9.45
C THR A 81 3.42 -10.46 8.32
N PRO A 82 2.09 -10.54 8.18
CA PRO A 82 1.39 -9.93 7.06
C PRO A 82 1.32 -8.41 7.24
N ARG A 83 1.12 -7.72 6.11
CA ARG A 83 0.99 -6.27 6.03
C ARG A 83 -0.40 -5.89 5.55
N CYS A 84 -0.86 -4.72 5.96
CA CYS A 84 -2.09 -4.14 5.44
C CYS A 84 -1.89 -3.80 3.95
N CYS A 85 -2.77 -4.25 3.06
CA CYS A 85 -2.65 -3.98 1.62
C CYS A 85 -2.85 -2.50 1.24
N SER A 86 -3.45 -1.71 2.13
CA SER A 86 -3.63 -0.26 1.94
C SER A 86 -2.44 0.54 2.49
N CYS A 87 -2.13 0.40 3.77
CA CYS A 87 -1.15 1.26 4.47
C CYS A 87 0.19 0.60 4.78
N GLU A 88 0.38 -0.67 4.40
CA GLU A 88 1.62 -1.46 4.54
C GLU A 88 2.14 -1.70 5.98
N ARG A 89 1.43 -1.21 7.00
CA ARG A 89 1.71 -1.52 8.41
C ARG A 89 1.62 -3.02 8.65
N MET A 90 2.56 -3.56 9.42
CA MET A 90 2.57 -4.96 9.83
C MET A 90 1.49 -5.25 10.85
N GLU A 91 0.83 -6.41 10.73
CA GLU A 91 -0.20 -6.89 11.64
C GLU A 91 0.38 -7.16 13.04
N PRO A 92 -0.06 -6.43 14.09
CA PRO A 92 0.36 -6.70 15.45
C PRO A 92 -0.13 -8.07 15.95
N ARG A 93 0.63 -8.74 16.82
CA ARG A 93 0.22 -10.05 17.38
C ARG A 93 -1.04 -9.98 18.24
N GLU A 94 -1.32 -8.83 18.83
CA GLU A 94 -2.48 -8.60 19.71
C GLU A 94 -3.76 -8.22 18.95
N SER A 95 -3.64 -7.81 17.69
CA SER A 95 -4.77 -7.31 16.90
C SER A 95 -4.78 -7.98 15.53
N LYS A 96 -5.92 -8.53 15.15
CA LYS A 96 -6.05 -9.17 13.84
C LYS A 96 -6.52 -8.18 12.78
N TYR A 97 -5.91 -8.26 11.62
CA TYR A 97 -6.39 -7.60 10.41
C TYR A 97 -7.52 -8.42 9.79
N VAL A 98 -8.40 -7.75 9.05
CA VAL A 98 -9.49 -8.39 8.32
C VAL A 98 -8.94 -9.03 7.06
N LEU A 99 -9.27 -10.31 6.83
CA LEU A 99 -8.93 -11.04 5.62
C LEU A 99 -9.99 -10.74 4.55
N LEU A 100 -9.54 -10.33 3.38
CA LEU A 100 -10.38 -10.14 2.19
C LEU A 100 -10.49 -11.46 1.41
N ASP A 101 -11.49 -11.58 0.56
CA ASP A 101 -11.78 -12.82 -0.20
C ASP A 101 -10.64 -13.21 -1.16
N ASP A 102 -9.86 -12.24 -1.62
CA ASP A 102 -8.69 -12.43 -2.48
C ASP A 102 -7.39 -12.76 -1.70
N GLY A 103 -7.50 -12.93 -0.38
CA GLY A 103 -6.41 -13.27 0.53
C GLY A 103 -5.59 -12.08 1.04
N ARG A 104 -5.88 -10.85 0.59
CA ARG A 104 -5.25 -9.64 1.16
C ARG A 104 -5.74 -9.39 2.58
N LYS A 105 -4.96 -8.62 3.35
CA LYS A 105 -5.35 -8.22 4.71
C LYS A 105 -5.45 -6.71 4.84
N LEU A 106 -6.44 -6.26 5.59
CA LEU A 106 -6.69 -4.85 5.86
C LEU A 106 -6.69 -4.58 7.37
N CYS A 107 -5.96 -3.55 7.82
CA CYS A 107 -6.05 -3.12 9.21
C CYS A 107 -7.39 -2.42 9.47
N LEU A 108 -7.81 -2.39 10.73
CA LEU A 108 -9.10 -1.82 11.13
C LEU A 108 -9.23 -0.34 10.73
N GLU A 109 -8.18 0.46 10.90
CA GLU A 109 -8.19 1.87 10.49
C GLU A 109 -8.37 2.04 8.97
N CYS A 110 -7.79 1.17 8.14
CA CYS A 110 -8.00 1.24 6.70
C CYS A 110 -9.37 0.73 6.30
N LEU A 111 -9.89 -0.28 7.01
CA LEU A 111 -11.23 -0.83 6.80
C LEU A 111 -12.32 0.22 6.99
N ASP A 112 -12.19 1.09 7.99
CA ASP A 112 -13.16 2.16 8.26
C ASP A 112 -13.38 3.11 7.07
N SER A 113 -12.38 3.22 6.19
CA SER A 113 -12.42 4.06 4.98
C SER A 113 -12.49 3.27 3.68
N ALA A 114 -12.52 1.94 3.74
CA ALA A 114 -12.39 1.09 2.56
C ALA A 114 -13.68 1.05 1.74
N VAL A 115 -13.55 1.19 0.43
CA VAL A 115 -14.65 1.00 -0.51
C VAL A 115 -14.71 -0.48 -0.89
N MET A 116 -15.79 -1.14 -0.49
CA MET A 116 -15.95 -2.58 -0.61
C MET A 116 -16.94 -2.98 -1.72
N ASP A 117 -17.88 -2.09 -2.06
CA ASP A 117 -18.89 -2.32 -3.08
C ASP A 117 -18.82 -1.27 -4.19
N THR A 118 -19.25 -1.66 -5.40
CA THR A 118 -19.25 -0.76 -6.57
C THR A 118 -20.20 0.43 -6.38
N ASN A 119 -21.31 0.26 -5.66
CA ASN A 119 -22.26 1.34 -5.36
C ASN A 119 -21.64 2.41 -4.46
N ASP A 120 -20.78 2.02 -3.52
CA ASP A 120 -20.08 2.96 -2.63
C ASP A 120 -19.10 3.85 -3.38
N CYS A 121 -18.64 3.41 -4.55
CA CYS A 121 -17.74 4.17 -5.42
C CYS A 121 -18.47 5.18 -6.33
N GLN A 122 -19.77 5.01 -6.58
CA GLN A 122 -20.50 5.88 -7.51
C GLN A 122 -20.49 7.37 -7.12
N PRO A 123 -20.69 7.76 -5.84
CA PRO A 123 -20.59 9.17 -5.46
C PRO A 123 -19.22 9.77 -5.74
N LEU A 124 -18.15 9.02 -5.47
CA LEU A 124 -16.77 9.42 -5.77
C LEU A 124 -16.53 9.60 -7.27
N TYR A 125 -17.07 8.70 -8.08
CA TYR A 125 -16.93 8.78 -9.53
C TYR A 125 -17.60 10.05 -10.08
N LEU A 126 -18.79 10.40 -9.57
CA LEU A 126 -19.48 11.65 -9.93
C LEU A 126 -18.69 12.89 -9.51
N GLU A 127 -18.15 12.90 -8.29
CA GLU A 127 -17.27 13.99 -7.80
C GLU A 127 -16.06 14.20 -8.72
N ILE A 128 -15.45 13.11 -9.21
CA ILE A 128 -14.33 13.16 -10.16
C ILE A 128 -14.78 13.73 -11.52
N GLN A 129 -15.93 13.29 -12.03
CA GLN A 129 -16.47 13.81 -13.29
C GLN A 129 -16.75 15.31 -13.22
N GLU A 130 -17.37 15.77 -12.13
CA GLU A 130 -17.62 17.20 -11.88
C GLU A 130 -16.32 18.01 -11.78
N PHE A 131 -15.31 17.47 -11.11
CA PHE A 131 -13.99 18.11 -11.01
C PHE A 131 -13.37 18.35 -12.40
N TYR A 132 -13.36 17.33 -13.26
CA TYR A 132 -12.82 17.46 -14.62
C TYR A 132 -13.69 18.35 -15.52
N GLU A 133 -15.01 18.34 -15.35
CA GLU A 133 -15.89 19.30 -16.04
C GLU A 133 -15.56 20.74 -15.64
N GLY A 134 -15.27 21.00 -14.36
CA GLY A 134 -14.80 22.30 -13.86
C GLY A 134 -13.46 22.76 -14.48
N LEU A 135 -12.62 21.81 -14.93
CA LEU A 135 -11.39 22.08 -15.68
C LEU A 135 -11.61 22.17 -17.20
N ASN A 136 -12.86 22.20 -17.65
CA ASN A 136 -13.23 22.20 -19.07
C ASN A 136 -12.75 20.94 -19.82
N MET A 137 -12.65 19.82 -19.10
CA MET A 137 -12.26 18.49 -19.58
C MET A 137 -13.40 17.49 -19.38
N LYS A 138 -14.62 17.89 -19.75
CA LYS A 138 -15.81 17.07 -19.54
C LYS A 138 -15.68 15.71 -20.23
N VAL A 139 -15.88 14.64 -19.45
CA VAL A 139 -15.94 13.27 -19.98
C VAL A 139 -17.38 13.00 -20.40
N GLU A 140 -17.66 13.02 -21.70
CA GLU A 140 -19.01 12.79 -22.23
C GLU A 140 -19.41 11.31 -22.22
N GLN A 141 -18.43 10.41 -22.19
CA GLN A 141 -18.65 8.98 -22.18
C GLN A 141 -19.11 8.51 -20.79
N GLN A 142 -20.18 7.71 -20.75
CA GLN A 142 -20.52 6.96 -19.54
C GLN A 142 -19.67 5.69 -19.49
N VAL A 143 -18.65 5.71 -18.62
CA VAL A 143 -17.75 4.58 -18.45
C VAL A 143 -18.11 3.86 -17.15
N PRO A 144 -18.47 2.58 -17.18
CA PRO A 144 -18.78 1.84 -15.97
C PRO A 144 -17.51 1.67 -15.13
N LEU A 145 -17.59 2.01 -13.85
CA LEU A 145 -16.56 1.74 -12.86
C LEU A 145 -16.96 0.51 -12.06
N LEU A 146 -16.10 -0.51 -12.01
CA LEU A 146 -16.35 -1.78 -11.37
C LEU A 146 -15.26 -2.07 -10.34
N LEU A 147 -15.66 -2.34 -9.10
CA LEU A 147 -14.73 -2.90 -8.12
C LEU A 147 -14.54 -4.40 -8.37
N VAL A 148 -13.28 -4.83 -8.41
CA VAL A 148 -12.91 -6.20 -8.76
C VAL A 148 -11.84 -6.73 -7.84
N GLU A 149 -11.74 -8.06 -7.76
CA GLU A 149 -10.64 -8.74 -7.08
C GLU A 149 -9.33 -8.67 -7.88
N ARG A 150 -8.22 -8.93 -7.19
CA ARG A 150 -6.89 -8.95 -7.81
C ARG A 150 -6.78 -9.89 -9.01
N GLN A 151 -7.47 -11.03 -8.97
CA GLN A 151 -7.41 -12.00 -10.05
C GLN A 151 -7.97 -11.44 -11.36
N ALA A 152 -9.10 -10.71 -11.31
CA ALA A 152 -9.69 -10.09 -12.48
C ALA A 152 -8.78 -9.03 -13.12
N LEU A 153 -8.04 -8.27 -12.31
CA LEU A 153 -7.05 -7.30 -12.82
C LEU A 153 -5.88 -8.02 -13.50
N ASN A 154 -5.38 -9.09 -12.90
CA ASN A 154 -4.28 -9.88 -13.48
C ASN A 154 -4.69 -10.53 -14.81
N GLU A 155 -5.90 -11.09 -14.90
CA GLU A 155 -6.43 -11.68 -16.13
C GLU A 155 -6.57 -10.64 -17.25
N ALA A 156 -7.01 -9.43 -16.92
CA ALA A 156 -7.09 -8.33 -17.88
C ALA A 156 -5.71 -7.84 -18.35
N MET A 157 -4.67 -7.95 -17.51
CA MET A 157 -3.28 -7.61 -17.89
C MET A 157 -2.60 -8.67 -18.77
N GLU A 158 -3.00 -9.94 -18.72
CA GLU A 158 -2.37 -10.99 -19.54
C GLU A 158 -2.52 -10.78 -21.06
N GLY A 159 -3.44 -9.90 -21.48
CA GLY A 159 -3.53 -9.42 -22.87
C GLY A 159 -2.40 -8.49 -23.30
N GLU A 160 -1.61 -7.94 -22.36
CA GLU A 160 -0.60 -6.89 -22.59
C GLU A 160 0.84 -7.37 -22.32
N LYS A 161 1.18 -8.63 -22.64
CA LYS A 161 2.45 -9.34 -22.32
C LYS A 161 3.74 -8.78 -22.97
N ALA A 162 3.87 -7.48 -23.21
CA ALA A 162 5.05 -6.84 -23.81
C ALA A 162 5.80 -5.87 -22.87
N GLY A 163 5.66 -6.00 -21.55
CA GLY A 163 6.35 -5.14 -20.58
C GLY A 163 7.17 -5.93 -19.56
N HIS A 164 8.38 -5.45 -19.25
CA HIS A 164 9.12 -5.85 -18.05
C HIS A 164 8.58 -5.10 -16.83
N HIS A 165 7.71 -5.72 -16.03
CA HIS A 165 7.16 -5.09 -14.83
C HIS A 165 7.61 -5.86 -13.60
N HIS A 166 8.47 -5.23 -12.82
CA HIS A 166 8.75 -5.56 -11.44
C HIS A 166 8.07 -4.46 -10.61
N LEU A 167 6.75 -4.53 -10.40
CA LEU A 167 5.95 -3.40 -9.87
C LEU A 167 4.85 -3.87 -8.89
N PRO A 168 4.44 -2.98 -7.96
CA PRO A 168 3.47 -3.24 -6.92
C PRO A 168 2.11 -3.60 -7.52
N GLU A 169 1.36 -4.42 -6.79
CA GLU A 169 0.03 -4.92 -7.11
C GLU A 169 -0.82 -3.88 -7.88
N THR A 170 -1.16 -4.17 -9.14
CA THR A 170 -1.99 -3.28 -9.98
C THR A 170 -3.29 -3.00 -9.26
N ARG A 171 -3.60 -1.71 -9.04
CA ARG A 171 -4.77 -1.27 -8.27
C ARG A 171 -5.96 -0.86 -9.13
N GLY A 172 -5.77 -0.73 -10.43
CA GLY A 172 -6.85 -0.46 -11.37
C GLY A 172 -6.37 -0.50 -12.82
N LEU A 173 -7.33 -0.65 -13.73
CA LEU A 173 -7.11 -0.80 -15.17
C LEU A 173 -8.26 -0.14 -15.94
N CYS A 174 -7.94 0.56 -17.03
CA CYS A 174 -8.95 1.03 -17.98
C CYS A 174 -8.99 0.06 -19.18
N LEU A 175 -10.17 -0.49 -19.47
CA LEU A 175 -10.40 -1.33 -20.64
C LEU A 175 -10.83 -0.47 -21.82
N SER A 176 -10.38 -0.82 -23.02
CA SER A 176 -10.83 -0.17 -24.26
C SER A 176 -10.88 -1.17 -25.40
N GLU A 177 -11.75 -0.93 -26.37
CA GLU A 177 -11.79 -1.71 -27.61
C GLU A 177 -10.85 -1.10 -28.66
N GLU A 178 -9.98 -1.93 -29.23
CA GLU A 178 -9.17 -1.56 -30.38
C GLU A 178 -9.68 -2.25 -31.65
N GLN A 179 -10.16 -1.47 -32.61
CA GLN A 179 -10.45 -1.94 -33.97
C GLN A 179 -9.31 -1.55 -34.92
N THR A 180 -8.52 -2.55 -35.33
CA THR A 180 -7.46 -2.37 -36.33
C THR A 180 -7.92 -2.87 -37.69
N VAL A 181 -8.22 -1.96 -38.62
CA VAL A 181 -8.44 -2.30 -40.04
C VAL A 181 -7.16 -2.00 -40.80
N SER A 182 -6.44 -3.05 -41.22
CA SER A 182 -5.18 -2.91 -41.95
C SER A 182 -5.37 -2.59 -43.44
N THR A 183 -6.54 -2.92 -44.01
CA THR A 183 -6.80 -2.78 -45.44
C THR A 183 -8.27 -2.46 -45.71
N ILE A 184 -8.53 -1.48 -46.58
CA ILE A 184 -9.88 -1.17 -47.08
C ILE A 184 -9.90 -1.38 -48.60
N LEU A 185 -10.92 -2.08 -49.10
CA LEU A 185 -11.19 -2.22 -50.54
C LEU A 185 -12.07 -1.04 -51.00
N ARG A 186 -11.56 -0.20 -51.91
CA ARG A 186 -12.34 0.89 -52.50
C ARG A 186 -12.61 0.62 -53.99
N PRO A 187 -13.86 0.77 -54.46
CA PRO A 187 -14.15 0.68 -55.87
C PRO A 187 -13.59 1.92 -56.61
N ARG A 188 -12.79 1.67 -57.64
CA ARG A 188 -12.27 2.70 -58.54
C ARG A 188 -13.39 3.10 -59.50
N MET A 189 -13.89 4.33 -59.37
CA MET A 189 -14.99 4.87 -60.17
C MET A 189 -14.44 5.80 -61.25
N ALA A 190 -14.88 5.61 -62.50
CA ALA A 190 -14.70 6.59 -63.58
C ALA A 190 -16.08 6.87 -64.19
N GLY A 191 -16.69 7.99 -63.78
CA GLY A 191 -18.13 8.22 -64.01
C GLY A 191 -19.00 7.25 -63.22
N ASN A 192 -20.13 6.80 -63.80
CA ASN A 192 -21.07 5.86 -63.15
C ASN A 192 -20.70 4.37 -63.29
N LYS A 193 -19.51 4.02 -63.82
CA LYS A 193 -19.06 2.63 -63.99
C LYS A 193 -17.93 2.29 -63.03
N ILE A 194 -18.10 1.18 -62.31
CA ILE A 194 -17.08 0.59 -61.43
C ILE A 194 -16.05 -0.11 -62.33
N MET A 195 -14.79 0.35 -62.27
CA MET A 195 -13.69 -0.16 -63.12
C MET A 195 -12.79 -1.19 -62.42
N GLY A 196 -12.98 -1.44 -61.13
CA GLY A 196 -12.21 -2.42 -60.35
C GLY A 196 -12.11 -2.04 -58.88
N MET A 197 -11.51 -2.91 -58.07
CA MET A 197 -11.20 -2.64 -56.65
C MET A 197 -9.73 -2.21 -56.54
N ILE A 198 -9.45 -1.17 -55.74
CA ILE A 198 -8.08 -0.83 -55.30
C ILE A 198 -8.01 -1.09 -53.79
N THR A 199 -6.97 -1.80 -53.36
CA THR A 199 -6.56 -1.90 -51.97
C THR A 199 -5.58 -0.78 -51.65
N GLU A 200 -5.96 0.12 -50.74
CA GLU A 200 -5.06 1.16 -50.21
C GLU A 200 -4.95 1.02 -48.69
N PRO A 201 -3.75 1.19 -48.10
CA PRO A 201 -3.61 1.30 -46.66
C PRO A 201 -4.28 2.61 -46.21
N TYR A 202 -5.32 2.50 -45.38
CA TYR A 202 -6.06 3.65 -44.86
C TYR A 202 -5.77 3.83 -43.37
N ARG A 203 -5.26 5.00 -42.98
CA ARG A 203 -5.01 5.32 -41.57
C ARG A 203 -6.31 5.70 -40.88
N LEU A 204 -6.92 4.74 -40.17
CA LEU A 204 -8.06 5.01 -39.30
C LEU A 204 -7.68 6.03 -38.22
N THR A 205 -8.56 7.00 -37.95
CA THR A 205 -8.49 7.83 -36.76
C THR A 205 -8.92 6.97 -35.58
N ARG A 206 -8.02 6.69 -34.64
CA ARG A 206 -8.34 5.88 -33.45
C ARG A 206 -9.48 6.54 -32.68
N ARG A 207 -10.61 5.86 -32.55
CA ARG A 207 -11.59 6.07 -31.50
C ARG A 207 -11.36 4.96 -30.49
N CYS A 208 -10.62 5.26 -29.42
CA CYS A 208 -10.49 4.34 -28.29
C CYS A 208 -11.59 4.73 -27.30
N GLU A 209 -12.71 4.03 -27.36
CA GLU A 209 -13.77 4.16 -26.36
C GLU A 209 -13.39 3.29 -25.16
N VAL A 210 -13.42 3.88 -23.96
CA VAL A 210 -13.15 3.14 -22.72
C VAL A 210 -14.39 2.31 -22.40
N THR A 211 -14.26 1.00 -22.31
CA THR A 211 -15.39 0.10 -22.07
C THR A 211 -15.69 -0.08 -20.59
N ALA A 212 -14.68 -0.03 -19.74
CA ALA A 212 -14.83 -0.07 -18.29
C ALA A 212 -13.58 0.44 -17.56
N ILE A 213 -13.74 0.89 -16.33
CA ILE A 213 -12.65 1.13 -15.37
C ILE A 213 -12.78 0.07 -14.28
N LEU A 214 -11.77 -0.78 -14.15
CA LEU A 214 -11.68 -1.78 -13.09
C LEU A 214 -10.80 -1.21 -11.97
N ILE A 215 -11.26 -1.30 -10.72
CA ILE A 215 -10.50 -0.87 -9.53
C ILE A 215 -10.48 -2.00 -8.51
N LEU A 216 -9.34 -2.22 -7.87
CA LEU A 216 -9.21 -3.20 -6.81
C LEU A 216 -10.07 -2.79 -5.61
N TYR A 217 -10.95 -3.68 -5.13
CA TYR A 217 -11.76 -3.41 -3.94
C TYR A 217 -10.91 -3.32 -2.65
N GLY A 218 -11.48 -2.77 -1.58
CA GLY A 218 -10.80 -2.69 -0.28
C GLY A 218 -9.68 -1.65 -0.24
N LEU A 219 -9.67 -0.71 -1.18
CA LEU A 219 -8.85 0.49 -1.14
C LEU A 219 -9.60 1.59 -0.37
N PRO A 220 -8.89 2.42 0.41
CA PRO A 220 -9.50 3.54 1.12
C PRO A 220 -10.03 4.59 0.12
N ARG A 221 -11.14 5.25 0.51
CA ARG A 221 -11.72 6.41 -0.17
C ARG A 221 -10.75 7.59 -0.29
#